data_AF-A0A816UBB1-F1
#
_entry.id   AF-A0A816UBB1-F1
#
_cell.length_a   1.000
_cell.length_b   1.000
_cell.length_c   1.000
_cell.angle_alpha   90.00
_cell.angle_beta   90.00
_cell.angle_gamma   90.00
#
_symmetry.space_group_name_H-M   'P 1'
#
loop_
_entity.id
_entity.type
_entity.pdbx_description
1 polymer ?
#
loop_
_entity_poly.entity_id
_entity_poly.type
_entity_poly.pdbx_seq_one_letter_code
_entity_poly.pdbx_strand_id
1 'polypeptide(L)'
;MDTSSLVINHHQSLSRIIKLPHVPKSYAFSSFQSFQTRQLLNKQLSFRAISPAAVQRDNYETASFVEDDDESYGEVNRIIGSRMAAGGGGAAMEYLIEWKDGHSPSWVPSSYIAADVVSEYETPWWTAARKADDQALAQLLEPSEGRRDANTVDENGRTALLFVAGLGSDKCVRLLSEAGADLDHRDIRGGLTALHMAAGYVQPDAVAALVELGADAEVEDERGLTPLELAREILKTTPKGNPMQFGRRIGLEKVISILEDQVFEYAEVEEILEKRGRGKDVEYLVKWKDGGDCDWVKGVHVAEDVVKDYEAGLEYAVAERVMGKRMGDDGNTEYLVKWTDMADATWEPEENVDISLVQLYEQEEEAQPVNELELGIIKE
;
A
#
# COMPACT_ATOMS: atom_id res chain seq x y z
N MET A 1 4.85 -7.09 -45.72
CA MET A 1 3.77 -6.12 -45.47
C MET A 1 3.84 -5.76 -44.00
N ASP A 2 3.80 -4.45 -43.77
CA ASP A 2 4.26 -3.72 -42.59
C ASP A 2 3.88 -4.28 -41.23
N THR A 3 4.84 -4.20 -40.32
CA THR A 3 4.56 -3.91 -38.92
C THR A 3 5.45 -2.74 -38.50
N SER A 4 4.85 -1.56 -38.58
CA SER A 4 5.35 -0.34 -37.97
C SER A 4 5.45 -0.54 -36.46
N SER A 5 6.67 -0.66 -35.94
CA SER A 5 6.92 -0.52 -34.51
C SER A 5 6.90 0.97 -34.16
N LEU A 6 5.90 1.34 -33.36
CA LEU A 6 5.75 2.65 -32.74
C LEU A 6 7.03 3.04 -32.00
N VAL A 7 7.61 4.16 -32.42
CA VAL A 7 8.61 4.92 -31.70
C VAL A 7 7.92 5.50 -30.47
N ILE A 8 8.26 5.01 -29.27
CA ILE A 8 8.04 5.75 -28.03
C ILE A 8 9.38 6.37 -27.67
N ASN A 9 9.57 7.60 -28.14
CA ASN A 9 10.61 8.48 -27.64
C ASN A 9 10.20 8.95 -26.24
N HIS A 10 10.85 8.42 -25.21
CA HIS A 10 11.06 9.13 -23.96
C HIS A 10 12.55 9.22 -23.68
N HIS A 11 13.16 10.29 -24.22
CA HIS A 11 14.42 10.81 -23.73
C HIS A 11 14.21 11.30 -22.28
N GLN A 12 14.66 10.50 -21.32
CA GLN A 12 15.09 10.86 -19.96
C GLN A 12 15.65 9.60 -19.27
N SER A 13 16.68 8.99 -19.88
CA SER A 13 17.52 7.98 -19.20
C SER A 13 18.78 8.70 -18.76
N LEU A 14 19.03 8.72 -17.45
CA LEU A 14 20.35 8.57 -16.82
C LEU A 14 20.08 8.28 -15.32
N SER A 15 20.43 7.08 -14.85
CA SER A 15 20.61 6.73 -13.42
C SER A 15 19.44 6.24 -12.54
N ARG A 16 18.26 5.79 -13.02
CA ARG A 16 17.14 5.41 -12.10
C ARG A 16 16.95 3.89 -11.92
N ILE A 17 16.87 3.41 -10.69
CA ILE A 17 16.72 1.98 -10.31
C ILE A 17 15.64 1.78 -9.24
N ILE A 18 14.91 0.67 -9.31
CA ILE A 18 13.92 0.26 -8.30
C ILE A 18 14.62 -0.01 -6.95
N LYS A 19 14.33 0.81 -5.94
CA LYS A 19 14.82 0.73 -4.57
C LYS A 19 13.80 0.03 -3.68
N LEU A 20 14.27 -0.90 -2.85
CA LEU A 20 13.48 -1.52 -1.78
C LEU A 20 13.25 -0.49 -0.67
N PRO A 21 12.07 -0.44 -0.03
CA PRO A 21 11.89 0.41 1.14
C PRO A 21 12.89 -0.02 2.24
N HIS A 22 13.55 0.97 2.85
CA HIS A 22 14.41 0.74 4.01
C HIS A 22 13.59 0.08 5.12
N VAL A 23 13.76 -1.23 5.31
CA VAL A 23 13.37 -1.89 6.55
C VAL A 23 14.27 -1.32 7.65
N PRO A 24 13.74 -0.67 8.70
CA PRO A 24 14.56 -0.36 9.86
C PRO A 24 15.03 -1.68 10.48
N LYS A 25 16.30 -2.03 10.25
CA LYS A 25 17.01 -3.09 10.96
C LYS A 25 17.24 -2.66 12.41
N SER A 26 16.21 -2.70 13.25
CA SER A 26 16.36 -2.90 14.71
C SER A 26 15.00 -3.00 15.42
N TYR A 27 14.52 -4.23 15.61
CA TYR A 27 14.17 -4.65 16.97
C TYR A 27 15.06 -5.82 17.31
N ALA A 28 16.17 -5.50 17.96
CA ALA A 28 16.99 -6.49 18.63
C ALA A 28 16.11 -7.22 19.64
N PHE A 29 15.99 -8.54 19.46
CA PHE A 29 15.59 -9.46 20.51
C PHE A 29 16.45 -9.20 21.75
N SER A 30 15.90 -8.51 22.76
CA SER A 30 16.46 -8.57 24.10
C SER A 30 15.99 -9.86 24.74
N SER A 31 16.93 -10.80 24.83
CA SER A 31 17.03 -11.86 25.84
C SER A 31 15.98 -11.83 26.95
N PHE A 32 15.23 -12.93 27.02
CA PHE A 32 14.55 -13.49 28.19
C PHE A 32 15.13 -12.98 29.53
N GLN A 33 14.35 -12.18 30.24
CA GLN A 33 14.38 -12.19 31.70
C GLN A 33 13.08 -12.79 32.20
N SER A 34 13.23 -13.91 32.90
CA SER A 34 12.22 -14.63 33.64
C SER A 34 11.46 -13.69 34.58
N PHE A 35 10.18 -13.44 34.30
CA PHE A 35 9.27 -12.89 35.29
C PHE A 35 8.52 -14.03 35.98
N GLN A 36 8.82 -14.16 37.27
CA GLN A 36 8.14 -15.04 38.20
C GLN A 36 6.65 -14.69 38.25
N THR A 37 5.85 -15.74 38.18
CA THR A 37 4.42 -15.77 38.47
C THR A 37 4.12 -15.13 39.83
N ARG A 38 3.47 -13.96 39.83
CA ARG A 38 2.73 -13.46 41.00
C ARG A 38 1.27 -13.89 40.86
N GLN A 39 0.92 -14.93 41.59
CA GLN A 39 -0.46 -15.28 41.92
C GLN A 39 -1.13 -14.07 42.59
N LEU A 40 -2.25 -13.62 42.03
CA LEU A 40 -3.20 -12.79 42.74
C LEU A 40 -4.53 -13.55 42.83
N LEU A 41 -5.05 -13.55 44.06
CA LEU A 41 -6.15 -14.33 44.60
C LEU A 41 -7.42 -14.30 43.73
N ASN A 42 -7.86 -15.48 43.32
CA ASN A 42 -9.25 -15.76 42.97
C ASN A 42 -10.13 -15.64 44.24
N LYS A 43 -10.97 -14.60 44.34
CA LYS A 43 -12.14 -14.65 45.22
C LYS A 43 -13.23 -15.47 44.53
N GLN A 44 -13.29 -16.74 44.91
CA GLN A 44 -14.40 -17.64 44.63
C GLN A 44 -15.67 -17.13 45.32
N LEU A 45 -16.68 -16.73 44.54
CA LEU A 45 -18.05 -16.67 45.03
C LEU A 45 -18.63 -18.08 44.94
N SER A 46 -18.76 -18.73 46.10
CA SER A 46 -19.36 -20.04 46.26
C SER A 46 -20.88 -19.96 46.11
N PHE A 47 -21.44 -20.55 45.06
CA PHE A 47 -22.87 -20.88 45.02
C PHE A 47 -23.09 -22.26 45.66
N ARG A 48 -23.82 -22.27 46.78
CA ARG A 48 -24.18 -23.48 47.51
C ARG A 48 -25.48 -24.03 46.92
N ALA A 49 -25.40 -25.22 46.32
CA ALA A 49 -26.58 -25.97 45.90
C ALA A 49 -27.39 -26.42 47.12
N ILE A 50 -28.71 -26.22 47.10
CA ILE A 50 -29.65 -26.78 48.09
C ILE A 50 -30.70 -27.57 47.32
N SER A 51 -30.77 -28.88 47.58
CA SER A 51 -31.84 -29.78 47.14
C SER A 51 -33.14 -29.51 47.92
N PRO A 52 -34.33 -29.82 47.37
CA PRO A 52 -35.60 -29.46 47.98
C PRO A 52 -36.04 -30.49 49.02
N ALA A 53 -36.49 -30.02 50.19
CA ALA A 53 -37.23 -30.83 51.14
C ALA A 53 -38.40 -30.04 51.74
N ALA A 54 -39.60 -30.61 51.56
CA ALA A 54 -40.77 -30.62 52.42
C ALA A 54 -41.41 -29.29 52.92
N VAL A 55 -42.57 -29.04 52.32
CA VAL A 55 -43.81 -28.40 52.81
C VAL A 55 -43.97 -28.25 54.34
N GLN A 56 -44.24 -27.02 54.79
CA GLN A 56 -45.35 -26.73 55.72
C GLN A 56 -45.78 -25.26 55.61
N ARG A 57 -47.09 -25.07 55.43
CA ARG A 57 -47.81 -23.79 55.44
C ARG A 57 -47.95 -23.32 56.90
N ASP A 58 -47.79 -22.01 57.15
CA ASP A 58 -48.80 -21.19 57.83
C ASP A 58 -48.44 -19.69 57.87
N ASN A 59 -49.40 -18.90 57.37
CA ASN A 59 -49.87 -17.55 57.76
C ASN A 59 -48.93 -16.33 57.93
N TYR A 60 -49.04 -15.45 56.92
CA TYR A 60 -49.25 -14.00 56.93
C TYR A 60 -48.84 -13.20 58.18
N GLU A 61 -47.77 -12.41 58.05
CA GLU A 61 -47.82 -10.99 58.41
C GLU A 61 -46.81 -10.18 57.59
N THR A 62 -47.26 -8.99 57.23
CA THR A 62 -46.80 -8.08 56.18
C THR A 62 -45.40 -7.54 56.45
N ALA A 63 -44.45 -7.87 55.58
CA ALA A 63 -43.26 -7.06 55.34
C ALA A 63 -43.12 -6.92 53.84
N SER A 64 -43.42 -5.71 53.34
CA SER A 64 -43.26 -5.30 51.95
C SER A 64 -41.82 -5.53 51.50
N PHE A 65 -41.60 -6.66 50.81
CA PHE A 65 -40.46 -6.80 49.92
C PHE A 65 -40.77 -5.93 48.71
N VAL A 66 -40.04 -4.83 48.59
CA VAL A 66 -40.00 -4.05 47.35
C VAL A 66 -39.26 -4.93 46.35
N GLU A 67 -40.02 -5.71 45.57
CA GLU A 67 -39.56 -6.20 44.27
C GLU A 67 -39.66 -5.02 43.31
N ASP A 68 -38.73 -4.06 43.40
CA ASP A 68 -38.44 -3.13 42.31
C ASP A 68 -37.15 -3.63 41.66
N ASP A 69 -37.33 -4.52 40.70
CA ASP A 69 -36.54 -4.56 39.45
C ASP A 69 -37.46 -5.27 38.44
N ASP A 70 -38.57 -4.61 38.12
CA ASP A 70 -39.29 -4.86 36.88
C ASP A 70 -38.32 -4.42 35.77
N GLU A 71 -37.51 -5.34 35.26
CA GLU A 71 -36.75 -5.18 34.02
C GLU A 71 -37.76 -5.03 32.88
N SER A 72 -38.35 -3.85 32.77
CA SER A 72 -39.29 -3.46 31.73
C SER A 72 -38.53 -3.39 30.41
N TYR A 73 -38.40 -4.54 29.75
CA TYR A 73 -37.92 -4.63 28.38
C TYR A 73 -38.84 -3.81 27.48
N GLY A 74 -38.36 -2.64 27.04
CA GLY A 74 -39.07 -1.80 26.08
C GLY A 74 -39.32 -2.56 24.79
N GLU A 75 -40.48 -2.36 24.16
CA GLU A 75 -40.76 -2.97 22.87
C GLU A 75 -40.00 -2.24 21.76
N VAL A 76 -39.13 -2.96 21.04
CA VAL A 76 -38.39 -2.43 19.89
C VAL A 76 -39.37 -2.02 18.78
N ASN A 77 -39.30 -0.76 18.32
CA ASN A 77 -40.04 -0.30 17.15
C ASN A 77 -39.26 -0.64 15.87
N ARG A 78 -38.03 -0.12 15.76
CA ARG A 78 -37.08 -0.42 14.69
C ARG A 78 -35.65 -0.04 15.08
N ILE A 79 -34.69 -0.59 14.35
CA ILE A 79 -33.29 -0.13 14.39
C ILE A 79 -33.16 1.12 13.50
N ILE A 80 -32.53 2.17 14.03
CA ILE A 80 -32.29 3.44 13.34
C ILE A 80 -30.79 3.75 13.14
N GLY A 81 -29.90 2.90 13.65
CA GLY A 81 -28.45 3.10 13.59
C GLY A 81 -27.67 1.85 13.98
N SER A 82 -26.41 1.77 13.56
CA SER A 82 -25.48 0.71 13.95
C SER A 82 -24.10 1.26 14.23
N ARG A 83 -23.34 0.60 15.12
CA ARG A 83 -21.93 0.89 15.36
C ARG A 83 -21.19 -0.34 15.89
N MET A 84 -19.88 -0.35 15.68
CA MET A 84 -18.99 -1.27 16.39
C MET A 84 -18.91 -0.90 17.88
N ALA A 85 -19.07 -1.89 18.76
CA ALA A 85 -19.01 -1.69 20.21
C ALA A 85 -17.58 -1.40 20.68
N ALA A 86 -17.41 -0.40 21.55
CA ALA A 86 -16.11 -0.06 22.13
C ALA A 86 -15.82 -0.98 23.34
N GLY A 87 -14.83 -1.88 23.21
CA GLY A 87 -14.19 -2.51 24.38
C GLY A 87 -14.38 -4.03 24.58
N GLY A 88 -14.86 -4.78 23.59
CA GLY A 88 -14.81 -6.24 23.61
C GLY A 88 -13.81 -6.75 22.58
N GLY A 89 -12.90 -7.65 22.95
CA GLY A 89 -12.05 -8.34 21.97
C GLY A 89 -12.91 -9.22 21.06
N GLY A 90 -13.39 -8.64 19.96
CA GLY A 90 -14.27 -9.30 18.99
C GLY A 90 -15.35 -8.36 18.44
N ALA A 91 -15.76 -8.63 17.21
CA ALA A 91 -16.76 -7.97 16.36
C ALA A 91 -18.18 -7.79 16.98
N ALA A 92 -18.29 -7.17 18.15
CA ALA A 92 -19.57 -6.92 18.79
C ALA A 92 -20.25 -5.69 18.17
N MET A 93 -21.45 -5.88 17.62
CA MET A 93 -22.29 -4.82 17.05
C MET A 93 -23.25 -4.27 18.11
N GLU A 94 -23.42 -2.95 18.12
CA GLU A 94 -24.49 -2.25 18.83
C GLU A 94 -25.43 -1.58 17.83
N TYR A 95 -26.71 -1.52 18.19
CA TYR A 95 -27.74 -0.91 17.37
C TYR A 95 -28.48 0.18 18.16
N LEU A 96 -28.78 1.28 17.49
CA LEU A 96 -29.59 2.35 18.05
C LEU A 96 -31.06 2.01 17.85
N ILE A 97 -31.78 1.87 18.95
CA ILE A 97 -33.17 1.42 18.96
C ILE A 97 -34.12 2.60 19.13
N GLU A 98 -35.11 2.71 18.24
CA GLU A 98 -36.31 3.50 18.49
C GLU A 98 -37.33 2.62 19.23
N TRP A 99 -37.82 3.08 20.37
CA TRP A 99 -38.73 2.31 21.23
C TRP A 99 -40.19 2.66 20.97
N LYS A 100 -41.11 1.69 21.09
CA LYS A 100 -42.56 1.92 20.87
C LYS A 100 -43.24 2.68 22.00
N ASP A 101 -42.71 2.56 23.22
CA ASP A 101 -43.22 3.18 24.44
C ASP A 101 -42.86 4.67 24.57
N GLY A 102 -42.15 5.22 23.58
CA GLY A 102 -41.77 6.63 23.54
C GLY A 102 -40.52 6.96 24.36
N HIS A 103 -39.78 5.96 24.85
CA HIS A 103 -38.45 6.20 25.40
C HIS A 103 -37.49 6.77 24.36
N SER A 104 -36.54 7.59 24.82
CA SER A 104 -35.51 8.15 23.96
C SER A 104 -34.67 7.03 23.31
N PRO A 105 -34.27 7.16 22.03
CA PRO A 105 -33.47 6.14 21.38
C PRO A 105 -32.19 5.81 22.15
N SER A 106 -31.86 4.53 22.25
CA SER A 106 -30.70 4.07 23.03
C SER A 106 -29.93 2.96 22.33
N TRP A 107 -28.61 2.94 22.55
CA TRP A 107 -27.73 1.91 22.01
C TRP A 107 -27.85 0.62 22.82
N VAL A 108 -28.08 -0.48 22.12
CA VAL A 108 -28.29 -1.80 22.70
C VAL A 108 -27.40 -2.82 21.98
N PRO A 109 -26.71 -3.72 22.68
CA PRO A 109 -25.93 -4.79 22.05
C PRO A 109 -26.81 -5.69 21.17
N SER A 110 -26.25 -6.22 20.07
CA SER A 110 -26.97 -7.13 19.17
C SER A 110 -27.62 -8.32 19.88
N SER A 111 -26.99 -8.83 20.94
CA SER A 111 -27.48 -9.96 21.74
C SER A 111 -28.76 -9.68 22.54
N TYR A 112 -29.16 -8.42 22.68
CA TYR A 112 -30.34 -7.99 23.44
C TYR A 112 -31.54 -7.72 22.53
N ILE A 113 -31.36 -7.84 21.20
CA ILE A 113 -32.39 -7.59 20.19
C ILE A 113 -32.71 -8.93 19.52
N ALA A 114 -33.98 -9.10 19.14
CA ALA A 114 -34.41 -10.31 18.43
C ALA A 114 -33.67 -10.44 17.07
N ALA A 115 -33.25 -11.66 16.74
CA ALA A 115 -32.40 -11.92 15.58
C ALA A 115 -33.07 -11.59 14.24
N ASP A 116 -34.39 -11.72 14.16
CA ASP A 116 -35.20 -11.31 13.00
C ASP A 116 -35.17 -9.80 12.79
N VAL A 117 -35.31 -9.00 13.85
CA VAL A 117 -35.21 -7.53 13.79
C VAL A 117 -33.82 -7.07 13.31
N VAL A 118 -32.76 -7.69 13.83
CA VAL A 118 -31.39 -7.41 13.36
C VAL A 118 -31.22 -7.83 11.90
N SER A 119 -31.71 -9.01 11.53
CA SER A 119 -31.63 -9.52 10.16
C SER A 119 -32.37 -8.63 9.17
N GLU A 120 -33.56 -8.11 9.50
CA GLU A 120 -34.32 -7.18 8.67
C GLU A 120 -33.54 -5.87 8.42
N TYR A 121 -32.81 -5.37 9.42
CA TYR A 121 -31.97 -4.19 9.29
C TYR A 121 -30.68 -4.45 8.49
N GLU A 122 -30.04 -5.61 8.66
CA GLU A 122 -28.76 -5.94 8.03
C GLU A 122 -28.89 -6.51 6.60
N THR A 123 -29.99 -7.19 6.29
CA THR A 123 -30.18 -7.85 4.98
C THR A 123 -30.06 -6.88 3.80
N PRO A 124 -30.65 -5.67 3.81
CA PRO A 124 -30.47 -4.70 2.74
C PRO A 124 -29.00 -4.29 2.53
N TRP A 125 -28.25 -4.09 3.62
CA TRP A 125 -26.84 -3.73 3.60
C TRP A 125 -25.99 -4.81 2.92
N TRP A 126 -26.11 -6.06 3.38
CA TRP A 126 -25.36 -7.16 2.79
C TRP A 126 -25.81 -7.50 1.37
N THR A 127 -27.07 -7.24 1.03
CA THR A 127 -27.56 -7.41 -0.35
C THR A 127 -26.93 -6.37 -1.28
N ALA A 128 -26.86 -5.10 -0.86
CA ALA A 128 -26.25 -4.03 -1.62
C ALA A 128 -24.74 -4.28 -1.81
N ALA A 129 -24.03 -4.65 -0.73
CA ALA A 129 -22.60 -4.96 -0.78
C ALA A 129 -22.28 -6.14 -1.72
N ARG A 130 -23.04 -7.24 -1.66
CA ARG A 130 -22.82 -8.42 -2.53
C ARG A 130 -23.18 -8.21 -3.99
N LYS A 131 -23.94 -7.15 -4.31
CA LYS A 131 -24.26 -6.74 -5.68
C LYS A 131 -23.39 -5.59 -6.17
N ALA A 132 -22.55 -5.02 -5.30
CA ALA A 132 -21.85 -3.77 -5.54
C ALA A 132 -22.80 -2.65 -6.04
N ASP A 133 -23.97 -2.53 -5.38
CA ASP A 133 -24.99 -1.54 -5.69
C ASP A 133 -24.66 -0.22 -4.99
N ASP A 134 -24.03 0.70 -5.72
CA ASP A 134 -23.56 1.98 -5.21
C ASP A 134 -24.72 2.87 -4.74
N GLN A 135 -25.86 2.83 -5.43
CA GLN A 135 -27.04 3.63 -5.08
C GLN A 135 -27.68 3.13 -3.78
N ALA A 136 -27.84 1.82 -3.64
CA ALA A 136 -28.38 1.24 -2.40
C ALA A 136 -27.44 1.46 -1.21
N LEU A 137 -26.12 1.33 -1.40
CA LEU A 137 -25.14 1.63 -0.35
C LEU A 137 -25.18 3.12 0.04
N ALA A 138 -25.26 4.03 -0.93
CA ALA A 138 -25.39 5.46 -0.68
C ALA A 138 -26.61 5.77 0.20
N GLN A 139 -27.78 5.25 -0.18
CA GLN A 139 -29.04 5.44 0.55
C GLN A 139 -28.97 4.90 1.98
N LEU A 140 -28.34 3.73 2.18
CA LEU A 140 -28.20 3.12 3.51
C LEU A 140 -27.19 3.85 4.41
N LEU A 141 -26.29 4.65 3.83
CA LEU A 141 -25.30 5.46 4.52
C LEU A 141 -25.70 6.93 4.67
N GLU A 142 -26.85 7.33 4.12
CA GLU A 142 -27.33 8.70 4.24
C GLU A 142 -27.41 9.15 5.71
N PRO A 143 -27.07 10.42 6.01
CA PRO A 143 -27.12 10.95 7.36
C PRO A 143 -28.53 10.82 7.95
N SER A 144 -28.68 9.94 8.93
CA SER A 144 -29.86 9.76 9.75
C SER A 144 -29.49 9.88 11.23
N GLU A 145 -30.46 10.08 12.12
CA GLU A 145 -30.21 10.31 13.55
C GLU A 145 -29.31 9.24 14.19
N GLY A 146 -29.30 8.01 13.65
CA GLY A 146 -28.50 6.91 14.16
C GLY A 146 -27.27 6.51 13.37
N ARG A 147 -26.94 7.16 12.24
CA ARG A 147 -25.85 6.87 11.27
C ARG A 147 -25.40 5.39 11.23
N ARG A 148 -25.64 4.70 10.12
CA ARG A 148 -25.08 3.35 9.89
C ARG A 148 -23.54 3.38 9.86
N ASP A 149 -22.93 2.42 10.52
CA ASP A 149 -21.48 2.21 10.51
C ASP A 149 -21.05 1.43 9.26
N ALA A 150 -20.18 2.04 8.44
CA ALA A 150 -19.62 1.42 7.24
C ALA A 150 -18.71 0.22 7.56
N ASN A 151 -18.22 0.12 8.80
CA ASN A 151 -17.39 -0.97 9.30
C ASN A 151 -18.19 -2.09 9.95
N THR A 152 -19.51 -2.13 9.75
CA THR A 152 -20.34 -3.27 10.14
C THR A 152 -19.79 -4.56 9.52
N VAL A 153 -19.69 -5.62 10.33
CA VAL A 153 -19.07 -6.89 9.96
C VAL A 153 -20.07 -8.05 9.97
N ASP A 154 -19.87 -9.01 9.07
CA ASP A 154 -20.62 -10.27 9.06
C ASP A 154 -20.05 -11.31 10.05
N GLU A 155 -20.62 -12.51 10.07
CA GLU A 155 -20.19 -13.63 10.93
C GLU A 155 -18.73 -14.08 10.68
N ASN A 156 -18.15 -13.75 9.52
CA ASN A 156 -16.77 -14.00 9.17
C ASN A 156 -15.88 -12.76 9.37
N GLY A 157 -16.38 -11.73 10.06
CA GLY A 157 -15.66 -10.49 10.31
C GLY A 157 -15.44 -9.67 9.06
N ARG A 158 -16.23 -9.83 8.00
CA ARG A 158 -16.05 -9.10 6.74
C ARG A 158 -16.90 -7.85 6.71
N THR A 159 -16.31 -6.72 6.36
CA THR A 159 -17.06 -5.47 6.08
C THR A 159 -17.57 -5.45 4.65
N ALA A 160 -18.47 -4.52 4.33
CA ALA A 160 -18.93 -4.29 2.95
C ALA A 160 -17.76 -3.99 1.99
N LEU A 161 -16.70 -3.31 2.48
CA LEU A 161 -15.53 -2.95 1.67
C LEU A 161 -14.84 -4.19 1.09
N LEU A 162 -14.69 -5.27 1.88
CA LEU A 162 -14.08 -6.51 1.42
C LEU A 162 -14.89 -7.16 0.28
N PHE A 163 -16.23 -7.09 0.34
CA PHE A 163 -17.08 -7.63 -0.72
C PHE A 163 -16.95 -6.82 -2.01
N VAL A 164 -17.10 -5.50 -1.95
CA VAL A 164 -17.09 -4.65 -3.15
C VAL A 164 -15.70 -4.57 -3.80
N ALA A 165 -14.64 -4.67 -3.01
CA ALA A 165 -13.27 -4.78 -3.50
C ALA A 165 -13.05 -6.07 -4.30
N GLY A 166 -13.51 -7.21 -3.78
CA GLY A 166 -13.46 -8.49 -4.50
C GLY A 166 -14.34 -8.54 -5.75
N LEU A 167 -15.41 -7.74 -5.79
CA LEU A 167 -16.29 -7.58 -6.97
C LEU A 167 -15.75 -6.55 -7.98
N GLY A 168 -14.70 -5.81 -7.64
CA GLY A 168 -14.07 -4.84 -8.54
C GLY A 168 -14.80 -3.51 -8.67
N SER A 169 -15.68 -3.16 -7.73
CA SER A 169 -16.43 -1.90 -7.80
C SER A 169 -15.65 -0.76 -7.14
N ASP A 170 -14.83 -0.07 -7.93
CA ASP A 170 -14.09 1.12 -7.52
C ASP A 170 -15.02 2.23 -6.97
N LYS A 171 -16.21 2.38 -7.56
CA LYS A 171 -17.23 3.34 -7.07
C LYS A 171 -17.69 3.04 -5.66
N CYS A 172 -18.01 1.78 -5.37
CA CYS A 172 -18.43 1.37 -4.03
C CYS A 172 -17.27 1.48 -3.03
N VAL A 173 -16.04 1.17 -3.45
CA VAL A 173 -14.84 1.37 -2.62
C VAL A 173 -14.70 2.84 -2.20
N ARG A 174 -14.76 3.77 -3.15
CA ARG A 174 -14.68 5.22 -2.86
C ARG A 174 -15.81 5.68 -1.96
N LEU A 175 -17.04 5.26 -2.25
CA LEU A 175 -18.22 5.59 -1.43
C LEU A 175 -18.10 5.12 0.02
N LEU A 176 -17.62 3.89 0.24
CA LEU A 176 -17.42 3.36 1.58
C LEU A 176 -16.26 4.06 2.30
N SER A 177 -15.19 4.40 1.58
CA SER A 177 -14.08 5.18 2.12
C SER A 177 -14.52 6.58 2.55
N GLU A 178 -15.31 7.28 1.73
CA GLU A 178 -15.92 8.58 2.09
C GLU A 178 -16.82 8.46 3.33
N ALA A 179 -17.48 7.31 3.52
CA ALA A 179 -18.28 7.01 4.70
C ALA A 179 -17.45 6.63 5.94
N GLY A 180 -16.11 6.60 5.86
CA GLY A 180 -15.20 6.28 6.96
C GLY A 180 -14.94 4.79 7.15
N ALA A 181 -15.02 3.99 6.09
CA ALA A 181 -14.60 2.59 6.14
C ALA A 181 -13.10 2.48 6.41
N ASP A 182 -12.74 1.53 7.27
CA ASP A 182 -11.36 1.13 7.53
C ASP A 182 -10.84 0.30 6.35
N LEU A 183 -9.88 0.86 5.61
CA LEU A 183 -9.30 0.24 4.43
C LEU A 183 -8.43 -0.98 4.77
N ASP A 184 -7.88 -0.99 5.99
CA ASP A 184 -6.93 -2.00 6.47
C ASP A 184 -7.61 -3.04 7.38
N HIS A 185 -8.94 -3.01 7.47
CA HIS A 185 -9.72 -3.98 8.23
C HIS A 185 -9.43 -5.40 7.75
N ARG A 186 -9.18 -6.30 8.72
CA ARG A 186 -8.85 -7.71 8.48
C ARG A 186 -10.02 -8.61 8.84
N ASP A 187 -10.40 -9.51 7.93
CA ASP A 187 -11.38 -10.56 8.25
C ASP A 187 -10.83 -11.58 9.25
N ILE A 188 -11.73 -12.29 9.95
CA ILE A 188 -11.32 -13.29 10.96
C ILE A 188 -11.09 -14.68 10.37
N ARG A 189 -11.23 -14.84 9.05
CA ARG A 189 -11.15 -16.14 8.37
C ARG A 189 -9.76 -16.44 7.83
N GLY A 190 -9.03 -15.40 7.47
CA GLY A 190 -7.64 -15.50 7.01
C GLY A 190 -6.87 -14.21 7.18
N GLY A 191 -7.39 -13.22 7.92
CA GLY A 191 -6.72 -11.93 8.10
C GLY A 191 -6.70 -11.08 6.84
N LEU A 192 -7.62 -11.31 5.89
CA LEU A 192 -7.59 -10.68 4.57
C LEU A 192 -8.16 -9.25 4.63
N THR A 193 -7.48 -8.32 3.96
CA THR A 193 -7.93 -6.92 3.78
C THR A 193 -8.67 -6.73 2.45
N ALA A 194 -9.20 -5.53 2.22
CA ALA A 194 -9.80 -5.15 0.93
C ALA A 194 -8.81 -5.31 -0.24
N LEU A 195 -7.53 -4.94 -0.05
CA LEU A 195 -6.48 -5.12 -1.05
C LEU A 195 -6.24 -6.59 -1.38
N HIS A 196 -6.24 -7.49 -0.38
CA HIS A 196 -6.16 -8.93 -0.62
C HIS A 196 -7.33 -9.45 -1.45
N MET A 197 -8.55 -8.99 -1.15
CA MET A 197 -9.74 -9.38 -1.92
C MET A 197 -9.61 -8.91 -3.38
N ALA A 198 -9.30 -7.63 -3.60
CA ALA A 198 -9.14 -7.09 -4.95
C ALA A 198 -8.01 -7.79 -5.73
N ALA A 199 -6.87 -8.07 -5.08
CA ALA A 199 -5.76 -8.78 -5.69
C ALA A 199 -6.10 -10.24 -6.03
N GLY A 200 -6.71 -10.97 -5.09
CA GLY A 200 -7.07 -12.38 -5.25
C GLY A 200 -8.13 -12.64 -6.31
N TYR A 201 -9.10 -11.71 -6.42
CA TYR A 201 -10.15 -11.74 -7.44
C TYR A 201 -9.77 -11.02 -8.74
N VAL A 202 -8.54 -10.52 -8.84
CA VAL A 202 -7.97 -9.91 -10.06
C VAL A 202 -8.77 -8.68 -10.50
N GLN A 203 -8.88 -7.69 -9.61
CA GLN A 203 -9.64 -6.45 -9.80
C GLN A 203 -8.70 -5.22 -9.79
N PRO A 204 -8.00 -4.91 -10.90
CA PRO A 204 -7.01 -3.83 -10.94
C PRO A 204 -7.58 -2.46 -10.58
N ASP A 205 -8.80 -2.15 -11.02
CA ASP A 205 -9.41 -0.83 -10.78
C ASP A 205 -9.72 -0.61 -9.29
N ALA A 206 -10.16 -1.66 -8.59
CA ALA A 206 -10.37 -1.61 -7.15
C ALA A 206 -9.04 -1.53 -6.37
N VAL A 207 -7.99 -2.23 -6.83
CA VAL A 207 -6.64 -2.09 -6.25
C VAL A 207 -6.13 -0.66 -6.41
N ALA A 208 -6.23 -0.09 -7.60
CA ALA A 208 -5.82 1.30 -7.85
C ALA A 208 -6.59 2.29 -6.96
N ALA A 209 -7.91 2.13 -6.83
CA ALA A 209 -8.71 2.98 -5.96
C ALA A 209 -8.32 2.85 -4.47
N LEU A 210 -8.14 1.62 -3.97
CA LEU A 210 -7.73 1.39 -2.58
C LEU A 210 -6.36 2.02 -2.28
N VAL A 211 -5.40 1.84 -3.18
CA VAL A 211 -4.07 2.46 -3.10
C VAL A 211 -4.17 3.99 -3.08
N GLU A 212 -4.94 4.57 -4.00
CA GLU A 212 -5.12 6.03 -4.09
C GLU A 212 -5.75 6.61 -2.82
N LEU A 213 -6.63 5.84 -2.16
CA LEU A 213 -7.29 6.21 -0.91
C LEU A 213 -6.40 5.99 0.32
N GLY A 214 -5.19 5.46 0.16
CA GLY A 214 -4.20 5.29 1.22
C GLY A 214 -4.32 3.98 2.00
N ALA A 215 -4.85 2.92 1.41
CA ALA A 215 -4.80 1.58 2.01
C ALA A 215 -3.34 1.10 2.13
N ASP A 216 -3.00 0.46 3.25
CA ASP A 216 -1.66 -0.05 3.51
C ASP A 216 -1.43 -1.36 2.72
N ALA A 217 -0.53 -1.29 1.74
CA ALA A 217 -0.16 -2.41 0.87
C ALA A 217 0.77 -3.43 1.56
N GLU A 218 1.28 -3.14 2.76
CA GLU A 218 2.19 -4.00 3.52
C GLU A 218 1.47 -4.83 4.60
N VAL A 219 0.14 -4.69 4.76
CA VAL A 219 -0.62 -5.52 5.71
C VAL A 219 -0.55 -6.99 5.29
N GLU A 220 -0.16 -7.85 6.23
CA GLU A 220 -0.06 -9.30 6.00
C GLU A 220 -1.37 -10.04 6.37
N ASP A 221 -1.73 -11.03 5.58
CA ASP A 221 -2.74 -12.03 5.94
C ASP A 221 -2.24 -13.01 7.02
N GLU A 222 -3.07 -13.97 7.44
CA GLU A 222 -2.66 -14.98 8.45
C GLU A 222 -1.56 -15.94 7.96
N ARG A 223 -1.27 -15.96 6.66
CA ARG A 223 -0.19 -16.75 6.07
C ARG A 223 1.12 -15.94 6.00
N GLY A 224 1.09 -14.68 6.40
CA GLY A 224 2.23 -13.76 6.29
C GLY A 224 2.43 -13.25 4.87
N LEU A 225 1.38 -13.24 4.03
CA LEU A 225 1.45 -12.71 2.67
C LEU A 225 0.89 -11.30 2.60
N THR A 226 1.58 -10.41 1.91
CA THR A 226 1.01 -9.12 1.49
C THR A 226 0.10 -9.31 0.27
N PRO A 227 -0.75 -8.32 -0.08
CA PRO A 227 -1.54 -8.35 -1.32
C PRO A 227 -0.69 -8.55 -2.58
N LEU A 228 0.52 -7.97 -2.62
CA LEU A 228 1.46 -8.12 -3.73
C LEU A 228 1.98 -9.56 -3.83
N GLU A 229 2.36 -10.15 -2.70
CA GLU A 229 2.85 -11.53 -2.64
C GLU A 229 1.76 -12.53 -3.00
N LEU A 230 0.53 -12.31 -2.53
CA LEU A 230 -0.64 -13.09 -2.92
C LEU A 230 -0.86 -13.06 -4.44
N ALA A 231 -0.82 -11.87 -5.06
CA ALA A 231 -0.97 -11.74 -6.50
C ALA A 231 0.14 -12.49 -7.27
N ARG A 232 1.39 -12.41 -6.81
CA ARG A 232 2.53 -13.15 -7.39
C ARG A 232 2.37 -14.67 -7.25
N GLU A 233 1.88 -15.15 -6.10
CA GLU A 233 1.62 -16.58 -5.87
C GLU A 233 0.52 -17.11 -6.80
N ILE A 234 -0.57 -16.36 -6.95
CA ILE A 234 -1.67 -16.71 -7.87
C ILE A 234 -1.18 -16.70 -9.32
N LEU A 235 -0.40 -15.70 -9.74
CA LEU A 235 0.15 -15.64 -11.09
C LEU A 235 1.05 -16.84 -11.39
N LYS A 236 1.88 -17.27 -10.44
CA LYS A 236 2.76 -18.44 -10.57
C LYS A 236 1.99 -19.73 -10.79
N THR A 237 0.83 -19.89 -10.15
CA THR A 237 -0.01 -21.10 -10.25
C THR A 237 -1.01 -21.05 -11.42
N THR A 238 -1.17 -19.90 -12.09
CA THR A 238 -2.11 -19.73 -13.20
C THR A 238 -1.62 -20.44 -14.48
N PRO A 239 -2.43 -21.33 -15.10
CA PRO A 239 -2.03 -22.06 -16.30
C PRO A 239 -1.71 -21.16 -17.50
N LYS A 240 -0.59 -21.42 -18.19
CA LYS A 240 -0.11 -20.61 -19.33
C LYS A 240 -0.72 -20.97 -20.68
N GLY A 241 -1.15 -22.23 -20.85
CA GLY A 241 -1.57 -22.77 -22.15
C GLY A 241 -3.04 -22.55 -22.55
N ASN A 242 -3.87 -21.96 -21.67
CA ASN A 242 -5.30 -21.77 -21.95
C ASN A 242 -5.58 -20.29 -22.28
N PRO A 243 -6.09 -19.95 -23.48
CA PRO A 243 -6.48 -18.59 -23.85
C PRO A 243 -7.47 -17.95 -22.87
N MET A 244 -8.36 -18.73 -22.26
CA MET A 244 -9.31 -18.23 -21.25
C MET A 244 -8.61 -17.76 -19.97
N GLN A 245 -7.42 -18.29 -19.66
CA GLN A 245 -6.59 -17.86 -18.53
C GLN A 245 -5.63 -16.72 -18.91
N PHE A 246 -5.49 -16.39 -20.20
CA PHE A 246 -4.65 -15.29 -20.66
C PHE A 246 -5.12 -13.96 -20.04
N GLY A 247 -6.42 -13.67 -20.10
CA GLY A 247 -7.00 -12.45 -19.51
C GLY A 247 -6.75 -12.35 -18.01
N ARG A 248 -6.86 -13.48 -17.28
CA ARG A 248 -6.55 -13.54 -15.85
C ARG A 248 -5.09 -13.20 -15.56
N ARG A 249 -4.14 -13.68 -16.39
CA ARG A 249 -2.71 -13.37 -16.24
C ARG A 249 -2.43 -11.89 -16.47
N ILE A 250 -3.00 -11.30 -17.52
CA ILE A 250 -2.87 -9.86 -17.78
C ILE A 250 -3.44 -9.03 -16.62
N GLY A 251 -4.59 -9.44 -16.08
CA GLY A 251 -5.17 -8.78 -14.91
C GLY A 251 -4.27 -8.88 -13.67
N LEU A 252 -3.68 -10.05 -13.40
CA LEU A 252 -2.75 -10.25 -12.29
C LEU A 252 -1.45 -9.45 -12.47
N GLU A 253 -0.89 -9.44 -13.69
CA GLU A 253 0.27 -8.61 -14.04
C GLU A 253 -0.03 -7.13 -13.81
N LYS A 254 -1.25 -6.67 -14.14
CA LYS A 254 -1.65 -5.28 -13.88
C LYS A 254 -1.80 -4.98 -12.38
N VAL A 255 -2.40 -5.88 -11.60
CA VAL A 255 -2.47 -5.77 -10.13
C VAL A 255 -1.07 -5.68 -9.53
N ILE A 256 -0.17 -6.59 -9.95
CA ILE A 256 1.23 -6.63 -9.47
C ILE A 256 1.92 -5.31 -9.78
N SER A 257 1.79 -4.81 -11.01
CA SER A 257 2.38 -3.51 -11.39
C SER A 257 1.86 -2.36 -10.52
N ILE A 258 0.55 -2.28 -10.25
CA ILE A 258 -0.01 -1.20 -9.42
C ILE A 258 0.55 -1.27 -7.99
N LEU A 259 0.67 -2.46 -7.41
CA LEU A 259 1.20 -2.64 -6.07
C LEU A 259 2.72 -2.44 -6.02
N GLU A 260 3.46 -2.86 -7.05
CA GLU A 260 4.90 -2.60 -7.17
C GLU A 260 5.18 -1.09 -7.23
N ASP A 261 4.38 -0.31 -7.95
CA ASP A 261 4.53 1.14 -8.02
C ASP A 261 4.29 1.85 -6.66
N GLN A 262 3.67 1.17 -5.69
CA GLN A 262 3.51 1.70 -4.32
C GLN A 262 4.63 1.26 -3.39
N VAL A 263 5.06 0.00 -3.52
CA VAL A 263 6.05 -0.59 -2.61
C VAL A 263 7.46 -0.18 -3.01
N PHE A 264 7.71 0.03 -4.31
CA PHE A 264 9.03 0.33 -4.82
C PHE A 264 9.09 1.70 -5.48
N GLU A 265 10.17 2.43 -5.19
CA GLU A 265 10.46 3.72 -5.81
C GLU A 265 11.66 3.61 -6.75
N TYR A 266 11.72 4.45 -7.78
CA TYR A 266 12.92 4.58 -8.60
C TYR A 266 13.85 5.61 -7.96
N ALA A 267 15.04 5.18 -7.51
CA ALA A 267 16.07 6.02 -6.92
C ALA A 267 17.26 6.22 -7.87
N GLU A 268 17.98 7.33 -7.72
CA GLU A 268 19.16 7.61 -8.51
C GLU A 268 20.39 6.86 -8.03
N VAL A 269 21.10 6.24 -8.96
CA VAL A 269 22.35 5.50 -8.76
C VAL A 269 23.52 6.46 -8.81
N GLU A 270 24.40 6.36 -7.83
CA GLU A 270 25.70 7.02 -7.87
C GLU A 270 26.69 6.17 -8.66
N GLU A 271 26.81 4.88 -8.30
CA GLU A 271 27.80 3.98 -8.89
C GLU A 271 27.39 2.50 -8.70
N ILE A 272 27.83 1.62 -9.61
CA ILE A 272 27.82 0.17 -9.39
C ILE A 272 29.21 -0.25 -8.90
N LEU A 273 29.27 -0.84 -7.70
CA LEU A 273 30.54 -1.21 -7.06
C LEU A 273 31.00 -2.62 -7.43
N GLU A 274 30.07 -3.58 -7.46
CA GLU A 274 30.39 -4.99 -7.67
C GLU A 274 29.34 -5.68 -8.52
N LYS A 275 29.73 -6.79 -9.15
CA LYS A 275 28.86 -7.70 -9.90
C LYS A 275 28.99 -9.11 -9.35
N ARG A 276 27.86 -9.78 -9.18
CA ARG A 276 27.80 -11.21 -8.85
C ARG A 276 26.76 -11.94 -9.69
N GLY A 277 26.81 -13.26 -9.63
CA GLY A 277 25.88 -14.11 -10.38
C GLY A 277 26.20 -14.21 -11.87
N ARG A 278 25.37 -14.95 -12.61
CA ARG A 278 25.55 -15.20 -14.05
C ARG A 278 24.20 -15.32 -14.75
N GLY A 279 24.12 -14.86 -16.00
CA GLY A 279 22.92 -14.97 -16.81
C GLY A 279 21.75 -14.16 -16.25
N LYS A 280 20.62 -14.83 -15.99
CA LYS A 280 19.39 -14.18 -15.48
C LYS A 280 19.46 -13.81 -13.99
N ASP A 281 20.38 -14.42 -13.25
CA ASP A 281 20.56 -14.20 -11.82
C ASP A 281 21.75 -13.25 -11.55
N VAL A 282 22.06 -12.37 -12.50
CA VAL A 282 23.07 -11.33 -12.31
C VAL A 282 22.54 -10.27 -11.34
N GLU A 283 23.39 -9.87 -10.41
CA GLU A 283 23.11 -8.83 -9.42
C GLU A 283 24.28 -7.87 -9.34
N TYR A 284 23.97 -6.59 -9.13
CA TYR A 284 24.91 -5.50 -9.02
C TYR A 284 24.79 -4.87 -7.63
N LEU A 285 25.92 -4.59 -6.99
CA LEU A 285 25.96 -3.85 -5.75
C LEU A 285 25.88 -2.36 -6.09
N VAL A 286 24.75 -1.74 -5.77
CA VAL A 286 24.42 -0.36 -6.16
C VAL A 286 24.68 0.57 -4.98
N LYS A 287 25.42 1.65 -5.24
CA LYS A 287 25.57 2.79 -4.33
C LYS A 287 24.58 3.88 -4.75
N TRP A 288 23.79 4.37 -3.81
CA TRP A 288 22.71 5.33 -4.07
C TRP A 288 23.17 6.78 -3.89
N LYS A 289 22.70 7.70 -4.74
CA LYS A 289 23.04 9.14 -4.63
C LYS A 289 22.50 9.81 -3.36
N ASP A 290 21.44 9.26 -2.79
CA ASP A 290 20.85 9.78 -1.54
C ASP A 290 21.67 9.44 -0.29
N GLY A 291 22.78 8.70 -0.46
CA GLY A 291 23.67 8.31 0.63
C GLY A 291 23.16 7.14 1.46
N GLY A 292 22.16 6.39 0.98
CA GLY A 292 21.70 5.15 1.59
C GLY A 292 22.76 4.02 1.57
N ASP A 293 22.49 2.95 2.32
CA ASP A 293 23.30 1.74 2.32
C ASP A 293 23.39 1.12 0.91
N CYS A 294 24.52 0.52 0.55
CA CYS A 294 24.65 -0.16 -0.74
C CYS A 294 23.90 -1.50 -0.74
N ASP A 295 23.12 -1.75 -1.80
CA ASP A 295 22.27 -2.94 -1.91
C ASP A 295 22.55 -3.76 -3.17
N TRP A 296 22.41 -5.07 -3.05
CA TRP A 296 22.48 -5.97 -4.21
C TRP A 296 21.14 -5.96 -4.96
N VAL A 297 21.13 -5.36 -6.15
CA VAL A 297 19.96 -5.23 -7.01
C VAL A 297 20.10 -6.18 -8.21
N LYS A 298 19.03 -6.89 -8.55
CA LYS A 298 19.01 -7.75 -9.75
C LYS A 298 19.16 -6.91 -11.00
N GLY A 299 19.99 -7.37 -11.95
CA GLY A 299 20.29 -6.63 -13.18
C GLY A 299 19.07 -6.25 -14.00
N VAL A 300 17.95 -6.98 -13.90
CA VAL A 300 16.68 -6.62 -14.56
C VAL A 300 16.01 -5.34 -14.01
N HIS A 301 16.39 -4.93 -12.80
CA HIS A 301 15.90 -3.72 -12.14
C HIS A 301 16.94 -2.58 -12.18
N VAL A 302 18.14 -2.86 -12.69
CA VAL A 302 19.21 -1.88 -12.90
C VAL A 302 19.06 -1.30 -14.29
N ALA A 303 19.14 0.02 -14.43
CA ALA A 303 19.01 0.68 -15.73
C ALA A 303 20.13 0.21 -16.69
N GLU A 304 19.76 -0.05 -17.95
CA GLU A 304 20.64 -0.69 -18.94
C GLU A 304 21.86 0.18 -19.27
N ASP A 305 21.70 1.51 -19.26
CA ASP A 305 22.78 2.48 -19.41
C ASP A 305 23.82 2.35 -18.28
N VAL A 306 23.37 2.31 -17.02
CA VAL A 306 24.27 2.17 -15.86
C VAL A 306 25.01 0.83 -15.89
N VAL A 307 24.32 -0.25 -16.25
CA VAL A 307 24.96 -1.57 -16.40
C VAL A 307 26.00 -1.54 -17.50
N LYS A 308 25.67 -0.94 -18.64
CA LYS A 308 26.58 -0.86 -19.80
C LYS A 308 27.84 -0.06 -19.45
N ASP A 309 27.70 1.03 -18.72
CA ASP A 309 28.82 1.86 -18.28
C ASP A 309 29.76 1.06 -17.36
N TYR A 310 29.19 0.34 -16.37
CA TYR A 310 29.95 -0.55 -15.50
C TYR A 310 30.65 -1.68 -16.27
N GLU A 311 29.95 -2.36 -17.18
CA GLU A 311 30.53 -3.47 -17.96
C GLU A 311 31.59 -3.01 -18.96
N ALA A 312 31.51 -1.77 -19.44
CA ALA A 312 32.54 -1.14 -20.26
C ALA A 312 33.77 -0.70 -19.42
N GLY A 313 33.68 -0.76 -18.09
CA GLY A 313 34.71 -0.27 -17.18
C GLY A 313 34.85 1.25 -17.23
N LEU A 314 33.77 1.96 -17.55
CA LEU A 314 33.73 3.41 -17.52
C LEU A 314 33.64 3.84 -16.06
N GLU A 315 34.70 4.48 -15.57
CA GLU A 315 34.71 5.12 -14.25
C GLU A 315 34.13 6.52 -14.37
N TYR A 316 33.13 6.84 -13.55
CA TYR A 316 32.59 8.21 -13.48
C TYR A 316 33.58 9.11 -12.75
N ALA A 317 34.43 9.80 -13.49
CA ALA A 317 35.30 10.84 -12.95
C ALA A 317 34.58 12.21 -12.99
N VAL A 318 34.79 13.04 -11.96
CA VAL A 318 34.24 14.40 -11.95
C VAL A 318 35.14 15.31 -12.76
N ALA A 319 34.63 15.80 -13.88
CA ALA A 319 35.29 16.81 -14.70
C ALA A 319 35.30 18.17 -13.98
N GLU A 320 36.46 18.80 -13.87
CA GLU A 320 36.61 20.15 -13.33
C GLU A 320 36.19 21.20 -14.37
N ARG A 321 36.64 21.04 -15.63
CA ARG A 321 36.30 21.91 -16.76
C ARG A 321 36.74 21.32 -18.10
N VAL A 322 36.15 21.82 -19.18
CA VAL A 322 36.65 21.64 -20.55
C VAL A 322 37.74 22.68 -20.82
N MET A 323 38.86 22.25 -21.41
CA MET A 323 40.04 23.07 -21.69
C MET A 323 40.31 23.28 -23.17
N GLY A 324 39.70 22.49 -24.06
CA GLY A 324 39.96 22.56 -25.48
C GLY A 324 38.94 21.76 -26.29
N LYS A 325 38.81 22.09 -27.57
CA LYS A 325 37.96 21.38 -28.55
C LYS A 325 38.79 20.99 -29.76
N ARG A 326 38.60 19.77 -30.28
CA ARG A 326 39.17 19.32 -31.55
C ARG A 326 38.18 18.46 -32.31
N MET A 327 38.50 18.19 -33.57
CA MET A 327 37.80 17.17 -34.36
C MET A 327 38.67 15.92 -34.41
N GLY A 328 38.11 14.79 -33.95
CA GLY A 328 38.74 13.49 -33.95
C GLY A 328 38.93 12.92 -35.36
N ASP A 329 39.73 11.86 -35.46
CA ASP A 329 40.06 11.20 -36.73
C ASP A 329 38.84 10.52 -37.40
N ASP A 330 37.79 10.25 -36.60
CA ASP A 330 36.50 9.73 -37.01
C ASP A 330 35.51 10.82 -37.47
N GLY A 331 35.90 12.10 -37.37
CA GLY A 331 35.07 13.26 -37.71
C GLY A 331 34.15 13.72 -36.59
N ASN A 332 34.22 13.11 -35.40
CA ASN A 332 33.44 13.51 -34.24
C ASN A 332 34.15 14.59 -33.42
N THR A 333 33.39 15.41 -32.71
CA THR A 333 33.95 16.43 -31.81
C THR A 333 34.48 15.76 -30.54
N GLU A 334 35.71 16.11 -30.15
CA GLU A 334 36.31 15.71 -28.88
C GLU A 334 36.68 16.95 -28.07
N TYR A 335 36.54 16.85 -26.76
CA TYR A 335 36.89 17.90 -25.81
C TYR A 335 38.03 17.45 -24.89
N LEU A 336 38.97 18.33 -24.61
CA LEU A 336 40.04 18.09 -23.65
C LEU A 336 39.50 18.39 -22.25
N VAL A 337 39.26 17.36 -21.47
CA VAL A 337 38.64 17.46 -20.14
C VAL A 337 39.72 17.41 -19.07
N LYS A 338 39.72 18.40 -18.18
CA LYS A 338 40.51 18.35 -16.95
C LYS A 338 39.66 17.71 -15.86
N TRP A 339 40.17 16.64 -15.25
CA TRP A 339 39.50 15.92 -14.18
C TRP A 339 39.93 16.41 -12.81
N THR A 340 39.10 16.17 -11.81
CA THR A 340 39.39 16.54 -10.40
C THR A 340 40.39 15.60 -9.73
N ASP A 341 40.48 14.37 -10.22
CA ASP A 341 41.24 13.25 -9.65
C ASP A 341 42.38 12.74 -10.54
N MET A 342 42.41 13.15 -11.82
CA MET A 342 43.52 12.86 -12.74
C MET A 342 44.46 14.06 -12.88
N ALA A 343 45.77 13.79 -12.90
CA ALA A 343 46.79 14.83 -13.06
C ALA A 343 46.80 15.42 -14.48
N ASP A 344 46.51 14.58 -15.49
CA ASP A 344 46.57 14.95 -16.90
C ASP A 344 45.15 15.01 -17.48
N ALA A 345 44.91 16.02 -18.32
CA ALA A 345 43.66 16.16 -19.06
C ALA A 345 43.62 15.14 -20.21
N THR A 346 42.46 14.56 -20.47
CA THR A 346 42.26 13.57 -21.55
C THR A 346 41.28 14.09 -22.60
N TRP A 347 41.43 13.63 -23.83
CA TRP A 347 40.49 13.94 -24.91
C TRP A 347 39.34 12.96 -24.86
N GLU A 348 38.13 13.47 -24.64
CA GLU A 348 36.91 12.68 -24.56
C GLU A 348 35.95 13.06 -25.69
N PRO A 349 35.20 12.09 -26.24
CA PRO A 349 34.15 12.38 -27.20
C PRO A 349 33.04 13.23 -26.56
N GLU A 350 32.38 14.08 -27.35
CA GLU A 350 31.31 14.98 -26.88
C GLU A 350 30.21 14.28 -26.07
N GLU A 351 29.89 13.03 -26.38
CA GLU A 351 28.88 12.22 -25.68
C GLU A 351 29.26 11.91 -24.22
N ASN A 352 30.55 11.92 -23.89
CA ASN A 352 31.07 11.59 -22.55
C ASN A 352 31.29 12.83 -21.67
N VAL A 353 31.04 14.04 -22.19
CA VAL A 353 31.35 15.29 -21.49
C VAL A 353 30.06 15.99 -21.07
N ASP A 354 30.03 16.49 -19.84
CA ASP A 354 28.88 17.21 -19.31
C ASP A 354 28.53 18.43 -20.19
N ILE A 355 27.29 18.47 -20.67
CA ILE A 355 26.78 19.51 -21.58
C ILE A 355 26.96 20.92 -21.01
N SER A 356 26.82 21.09 -19.68
CA SER A 356 26.97 22.40 -19.06
C SER A 356 28.42 22.91 -19.12
N LEU A 357 29.40 22.02 -19.00
CA LEU A 357 30.82 22.37 -19.13
C LEU A 357 31.20 22.70 -20.57
N VAL A 358 30.63 21.99 -21.54
CA VAL A 358 30.79 22.30 -22.97
C VAL A 358 30.26 23.70 -23.27
N GLN A 359 29.04 24.01 -22.81
CA GLN A 359 28.43 25.33 -23.02
C GLN A 359 29.23 26.47 -22.38
N LEU A 360 29.79 26.25 -21.18
CA LEU A 360 30.65 27.23 -20.51
C LEU A 360 31.92 27.50 -21.32
N TYR A 361 32.58 26.46 -21.82
CA TYR A 361 33.77 26.60 -22.65
C TYR A 361 33.49 27.37 -23.95
N GLU A 362 32.40 27.03 -24.65
CA GLU A 362 32.04 27.72 -25.90
C GLU A 362 31.71 29.21 -25.67
N GLN A 363 31.05 29.53 -24.55
CA GLN A 363 30.80 30.93 -24.15
C GLN A 363 32.09 31.68 -23.82
N GLU A 364 33.07 31.02 -23.19
CA GLU A 364 34.38 31.61 -22.90
C GLU A 364 35.21 31.86 -24.17
N GLU A 365 35.15 30.96 -25.16
CA GLU A 365 35.82 31.17 -26.45
C GLU A 365 35.16 32.29 -27.27
N GLU A 366 33.84 32.36 -27.33
CA GLU A 366 33.13 33.46 -28.00
C GLU A 366 33.39 34.82 -27.33
N ALA A 367 33.71 34.83 -26.03
CA ALA A 367 34.05 36.02 -25.28
C ALA A 367 35.49 36.51 -25.46
N GLN A 368 36.38 35.78 -26.15
CA GLN A 368 37.72 36.28 -26.47
C GLN A 368 37.69 37.23 -27.69
N PRO A 369 37.94 38.54 -27.51
CA PRO A 369 37.92 39.47 -28.64
C PRO A 369 39.14 39.25 -29.53
N VAL A 370 38.88 39.02 -30.82
CA VAL A 370 39.85 39.11 -31.92
C VAL A 370 40.58 40.46 -31.80
N ASN A 371 41.87 40.46 -31.47
CA ASN A 371 42.66 41.67 -31.54
C ASN A 371 44.07 41.43 -32.09
N GLU A 372 44.42 42.32 -33.02
CA GLU A 372 45.70 42.52 -33.70
C GLU A 372 46.02 41.59 -34.88
N LEU A 373 45.70 42.07 -36.10
CA LEU A 373 46.70 42.40 -37.14
C LEU A 373 46.04 43.19 -38.29
N GLU A 374 45.74 44.48 -38.08
CA GLU A 374 45.63 45.44 -39.20
C GLU A 374 45.93 46.88 -38.73
N LEU A 375 47.18 47.13 -38.34
CA LEU A 375 47.75 48.48 -38.26
C LEU A 375 48.97 48.56 -39.18
N GLY A 376 48.75 49.11 -40.37
CA GLY A 376 49.80 49.34 -41.37
C GLY A 376 49.28 50.14 -42.57
N ILE A 377 48.53 51.20 -42.32
CA ILE A 377 48.08 52.16 -43.33
C ILE A 377 49.30 52.76 -44.03
N ILE A 378 49.39 52.49 -45.34
CA ILE A 378 50.18 53.22 -46.31
C ILE A 378 49.57 54.63 -46.42
N LYS A 379 50.33 55.68 -46.10
CA LYS A 379 50.05 57.04 -46.58
C LYS A 379 51.37 57.66 -47.05
N GLU A 380 51.44 57.92 -48.35
CA GLU A 380 52.30 58.96 -48.95
C GLU A 380 51.91 60.35 -48.45
#